data_AF-A0A182YFZ0-F1
#
_entry.id   AF-A0A182YFZ0-F1
#
_cell.length_a   1.000
_cell.length_b   1.000
_cell.length_c   1.000
_cell.angle_alpha   90.00
_cell.angle_beta   90.00
_cell.angle_gamma   90.00
#
_symmetry.space_group_name_H-M   'P 1'
#
loop_
_entity.id
_entity.type
_entity.pdbx_description
1 polymer ?
#
loop_
_entity_poly.entity_id
_entity_poly.type
_entity_poly.pdbx_seq_one_letter_code
_entity_poly.pdbx_strand_id
1 'polypeptide(L)'
;MNGFEKGYIPEKILGATEGDKELLFLIQWKDKDRAQLVKSKDARKHCPQLVIDFYEERLIWQSVDTSTRVLLCDREEVDEPDPEV
;
A
#
# COMPACT_ATOMS: atom_id res chain seq x y z
N MET A 1 21.68 1.64 -2.92
CA MET A 1 21.28 3.00 -3.33
C MET A 1 20.07 2.95 -4.24
N ASN A 2 18.96 3.56 -3.81
CA ASN A 2 17.74 3.67 -4.62
C ASN A 2 17.85 4.86 -5.60
N GLY A 3 16.88 5.03 -6.51
CA GLY A 3 16.90 6.13 -7.49
C GLY A 3 16.86 7.52 -6.85
N PHE A 4 16.24 7.67 -5.68
CA PHE A 4 16.16 8.94 -4.95
C PHE A 4 17.54 9.41 -4.45
N GLU A 5 18.36 8.52 -3.90
CA GLU A 5 19.73 8.84 -3.47
C GLU A 5 20.64 9.30 -4.63
N LYS A 6 20.27 8.92 -5.87
CA LYS A 6 20.99 9.32 -7.09
C LYS A 6 20.44 10.62 -7.70
N GLY A 7 19.43 11.23 -7.09
CA GLY A 7 18.77 12.44 -7.61
C GLY A 7 17.94 12.19 -8.88
N TYR A 8 17.49 10.95 -9.12
CA TYR A 8 16.64 10.66 -10.27
C TYR A 8 15.24 11.24 -10.05
N ILE A 9 14.65 11.75 -11.12
CA ILE A 9 13.29 12.30 -11.09
C ILE A 9 12.31 11.13 -11.29
N PRO A 10 11.42 10.87 -10.33
CA PRO A 10 10.40 9.84 -10.50
C PRO A 10 9.40 10.29 -11.58
N GLU A 11 9.06 9.39 -12.49
CA GLU A 11 8.17 9.68 -13.62
C GLU A 11 6.82 8.98 -13.48
N LYS A 12 6.80 7.71 -13.06
CA LYS A 12 5.57 6.94 -12.89
C LYS A 12 5.75 5.79 -11.90
N ILE A 13 4.69 5.45 -11.16
CA ILE A 13 4.62 4.18 -10.42
C ILE A 13 3.96 3.15 -11.34
N LEU A 14 4.70 2.09 -11.67
CA LEU A 14 4.23 1.04 -12.59
C LEU A 14 3.39 -0.02 -11.88
N GLY A 15 3.69 -0.26 -10.61
CA GLY A 15 3.03 -1.27 -9.80
C GLY A 15 3.45 -1.20 -8.34
N ALA A 16 2.83 -2.05 -7.53
CA ALA A 16 3.14 -2.21 -6.13
C ALA A 16 3.23 -3.69 -5.77
N THR A 17 4.05 -4.02 -4.78
CA THR A 17 4.19 -5.37 -4.24
C THR A 17 4.48 -5.29 -2.76
N GLU A 18 4.26 -6.38 -2.03
CA GLU A 18 4.61 -6.49 -0.62
C GLU A 18 5.82 -7.42 -0.48
N GLY A 19 6.81 -6.97 0.28
CA GLY A 19 8.01 -7.73 0.61
C GLY A 19 8.40 -7.44 2.05
N ASP A 20 8.71 -8.48 2.83
CA ASP A 20 9.04 -8.36 4.25
C ASP A 20 8.02 -7.55 5.07
N LYS A 21 6.72 -7.71 4.76
CA LYS A 21 5.60 -6.95 5.36
C LYS A 21 5.68 -5.43 5.14
N GLU A 22 6.45 -5.00 4.14
CA GLU A 22 6.51 -3.62 3.70
C GLU A 22 5.98 -3.50 2.27
N LEU A 23 5.16 -2.46 2.04
CA LEU A 23 4.73 -2.10 0.70
C LEU A 23 5.90 -1.45 -0.07
N LEU A 24 6.18 -1.96 -1.27
CA LEU A 24 7.13 -1.41 -2.23
C LEU A 24 6.43 -0.97 -3.51
N PHE A 25 6.93 0.11 -4.10
CA PHE A 25 6.51 0.60 -5.41
C PHE A 25 7.58 0.31 -6.45
N LEU A 26 7.17 -0.12 -7.64
CA LEU A 26 8.04 -0.18 -8.81
C LEU A 26 8.00 1.17 -9.51
N ILE A 27 9.05 1.98 -9.34
CA ILE A 27 9.13 3.34 -9.85
C ILE A 27 9.93 3.38 -11.15
N GLN A 28 9.31 3.95 -12.18
CA GLN A 28 9.94 4.41 -13.42
C GLN A 28 10.55 5.79 -13.19
N TRP A 29 11.78 5.99 -13.68
CA TRP A 29 12.50 7.24 -13.54
C TRP A 29 12.64 7.91 -14.89
N LYS A 30 12.62 9.24 -14.91
CA LYS A 30 12.77 10.02 -16.12
C LYS A 30 14.13 9.75 -16.77
N ASP A 31 14.13 9.54 -18.09
CA ASP A 31 15.32 9.27 -18.90
C ASP A 31 16.15 8.05 -18.42
N LYS A 32 15.49 7.07 -17.77
CA LYS A 32 16.10 5.79 -17.38
C LYS A 32 15.27 4.64 -17.92
N ASP A 33 15.94 3.61 -18.43
CA ASP A 33 15.24 2.43 -18.97
C ASP A 33 14.84 1.41 -17.88
N ARG A 34 15.48 1.50 -16.70
CA ARG A 34 15.29 0.53 -15.62
C ARG A 34 14.46 1.12 -14.49
N ALA A 35 13.27 0.55 -14.29
CA ALA A 35 12.47 0.76 -13.10
C ALA A 35 13.14 0.11 -11.87
N GLN A 36 12.85 0.64 -10.68
CA GLN A 36 13.42 0.14 -9.42
C GLN A 36 12.35 0.01 -8.34
N LEU A 37 12.47 -1.02 -7.50
CA LEU A 37 11.66 -1.15 -6.30
C LEU A 37 12.12 -0.15 -5.25
N VAL A 38 11.16 0.57 -4.68
CA VAL A 38 11.38 1.56 -3.63
C VAL A 38 10.35 1.36 -2.52
N LYS A 39 10.78 1.49 -1.27
CA LYS A 39 9.87 1.40 -0.12
C LYS A 39 8.81 2.50 -0.21
N SER A 40 7.58 2.15 0.10
CA SER A 40 6.46 3.11 0.13
C SER A 40 6.70 4.31 1.06
N LYS A 41 7.47 4.13 2.14
CA LYS A 41 7.90 5.21 3.05
C LYS A 41 8.71 6.28 2.32
N ASP A 42 9.64 5.87 1.46
CA ASP A 42 10.48 6.81 0.70
C ASP A 42 9.71 7.48 -0.43
N ALA A 43 8.87 6.74 -1.15
CA ALA A 43 8.04 7.29 -2.23
C ALA A 43 7.07 8.37 -1.72
N ARG A 44 6.40 8.12 -0.58
CA ARG A 44 5.50 9.11 0.05
C ARG A 44 6.21 10.40 0.44
N LYS A 45 7.49 10.31 0.84
CA LYS A 45 8.29 11.46 1.23
C LYS A 45 8.75 12.29 0.02
N HIS A 46 9.16 11.64 -1.07
CA HIS A 46 9.80 12.32 -2.20
C HIS A 46 8.83 12.69 -3.32
N CYS A 47 7.78 11.90 -3.55
CA CYS A 47 6.83 12.11 -4.65
C CYS A 47 5.39 11.75 -4.24
N PRO A 48 4.81 12.45 -3.25
CA PRO A 48 3.48 12.12 -2.73
C PRO A 48 2.38 12.19 -3.78
N GLN A 49 2.42 13.15 -4.73
CA GLN A 49 1.41 13.28 -5.79
C GLN A 49 1.37 12.03 -6.68
N LEU A 50 2.53 11.55 -7.12
CA LEU A 50 2.66 10.30 -7.90
C LEU A 50 2.09 9.07 -7.17
N VAL A 51 2.22 9.03 -5.84
CA VAL A 51 1.64 7.96 -5.02
C VAL A 51 0.12 8.07 -4.99
N ILE A 52 -0.42 9.29 -4.86
CA ILE A 52 -1.87 9.54 -4.88
C ILE A 52 -2.45 9.15 -6.25
N ASP A 53 -1.88 9.67 -7.34
CA ASP A 53 -2.32 9.39 -8.71
C ASP A 53 -2.36 7.88 -8.98
N PHE A 54 -1.33 7.14 -8.54
CA PHE A 54 -1.26 5.70 -8.69
C PHE A 54 -2.44 4.97 -8.03
N TYR A 55 -2.84 5.41 -6.84
CA TYR A 55 -3.97 4.84 -6.11
C TYR A 55 -5.31 5.27 -6.69
N GLU A 56 -5.46 6.53 -7.10
CA GLU A 56 -6.70 7.02 -7.72
C GLU A 56 -7.01 6.25 -9.01
N GLU A 57 -6.01 5.99 -9.85
CA GLU A 57 -6.16 5.18 -11.07
C GLU A 57 -6.56 3.71 -10.79
N ARG A 58 -6.32 3.20 -9.58
CA ARG A 58 -6.47 1.77 -9.22
C ARG A 58 -7.48 1.54 -8.09
N LEU A 59 -8.23 2.57 -7.69
CA LEU A 59 -9.17 2.48 -6.59
C LEU A 59 -10.36 1.60 -7.00
N ILE A 60 -10.54 0.48 -6.31
CA ILE A 60 -11.66 -0.44 -6.53
C ILE A 60 -12.50 -0.47 -5.27
N TRP A 61 -13.79 -0.14 -5.41
CA TRP A 61 -14.77 -0.28 -4.34
C TRP A 61 -15.30 -1.71 -4.32
N GLN A 62 -15.05 -2.45 -3.25
CA GLN A 62 -15.70 -3.74 -3.03
C GLN A 62 -17.09 -3.49 -2.44
N SER A 63 -18.14 -3.96 -3.12
CA SER A 63 -19.46 -4.05 -2.48
C SER A 63 -19.41 -5.20 -1.49
N VAL A 64 -19.73 -4.94 -0.23
CA VAL A 64 -19.96 -6.02 0.74
C VAL A 64 -21.22 -6.76 0.32
N ASP A 65 -21.07 -7.85 -0.43
CA ASP A 65 -22.17 -8.78 -0.62
C ASP A 65 -22.34 -9.53 0.70
N THR A 66 -23.44 -9.24 1.41
CA THR A 66 -23.75 -9.81 2.73
C THR A 66 -23.89 -11.34 2.70
N SER A 67 -23.80 -11.99 1.54
CA SER A 67 -23.97 -13.44 1.40
C SER A 67 -22.69 -14.26 1.62
N THR A 68 -21.50 -13.67 1.59
CA THR A 68 -20.26 -14.45 1.86
C THR A 68 -19.68 -14.08 3.22
N ARG A 69 -20.11 -14.79 4.27
CA ARG A 69 -19.34 -14.91 5.53
C ARG A 69 -18.01 -15.59 5.21
N VAL A 70 -17.00 -14.82 4.79
CA VAL A 70 -15.62 -15.25 4.95
C VAL A 70 -15.24 -14.87 6.37
N LEU A 71 -15.02 -15.90 7.18
CA LEU A 71 -14.54 -15.83 8.55
C LEU A 71 -13.28 -14.95 8.60
N LEU A 72 -13.42 -13.70 9.03
CA LEU A 72 -12.30 -12.84 9.38
C LEU A 72 -12.50 -12.41 10.83
N CYS A 73 -11.77 -13.13 11.69
CA CYS A 73 -11.60 -12.91 13.13
C CYS A 73 -12.91 -12.93 13.94
N ASP A 74 -13.23 -14.10 14.51
CA ASP A 74 -13.85 -14.16 15.84
C ASP A 74 -12.94 -13.37 16.78
N ARG A 75 -13.31 -12.10 17.01
CA ARG A 75 -12.82 -11.35 18.16
C ARG A 75 -13.48 -12.07 19.34
N GLU A 76 -12.68 -12.76 20.16
CA GLU A 76 -13.15 -13.39 21.40
C GLU A 76 -14.19 -12.48 22.07
N GLU A 77 -15.40 -13.01 22.20
CA GLU A 77 -16.44 -12.43 23.06
C GLU A 77 -15.86 -12.47 24.47
N VAL A 78 -15.39 -11.33 24.95
CA VAL A 78 -15.05 -11.19 26.36
C VAL A 78 -16.39 -11.22 27.07
N ASP A 79 -16.72 -12.36 27.67
CA ASP A 79 -17.75 -12.46 28.70
C ASP A 79 -17.42 -11.40 29.76
N GLU A 80 -18.09 -10.25 29.68
CA GLU A 80 -18.17 -9.31 30.78
C GLU A 80 -18.85 -10.07 31.93
N PRO A 81 -18.20 -10.26 33.10
CA PRO A 81 -18.84 -10.95 34.19
C PRO A 81 -20.10 -10.17 34.59
N ASP A 82 -21.21 -10.89 34.67
CA ASP A 82 -22.48 -10.40 35.21
C ASP A 82 -22.19 -9.65 36.52
N PRO A 83 -22.64 -8.39 36.70
CA PRO A 83 -22.49 -7.73 37.98
C PRO A 83 -23.26 -8.54 39.03
N GLU A 84 -22.55 -9.41 39.73
CA GLU A 84 -23.07 -10.06 40.92
C GLU A 84 -23.45 -8.98 41.95
N VAL A 85 -24.75 -9.03 42.30
CA VAL A 85 -25.50 -8.43 43.42
C VAL A 85 -25.88 -6.95 43.38
#